data_AF-K6XK21-F1
#
_entry.id   AF-K6XK21-F1
#
_cell.length_a   1.000
_cell.length_b   1.000
_cell.length_c   1.000
_cell.angle_alpha   90.00
_cell.angle_beta   90.00
_cell.angle_gamma   90.00
#
_symmetry.space_group_name_H-M   'P 1'
#
loop_
_entity.id
_entity.type
_entity.pdbx_description
1 polymer ?
#
loop_
_entity_poly.entity_id
_entity_poly.type
_entity_poly.pdbx_seq_one_letter_code
_entity_poly.pdbx_strand_id
1 'polypeptide(L)'
;MPDTSDNLDGGDLAASILLWVLHVPLALLTFVVAAFTAFVTDPCGYEPCGDPRWTQVADATAIIAAIVLWTGSLALGIRRLRRRDRAWPVAAWACALQLLMIPIVIAIGNQAGPVS
;
A
#
# COMPACT_ATOMS: atom_id res chain seq x y z
N MET A 1 35.57 -19.17 -17.01
CA MET A 1 35.18 -18.61 -15.70
C MET A 1 33.72 -18.25 -15.83
N PRO A 2 32.77 -19.01 -15.23
CA PRO A 2 31.35 -18.71 -15.35
C PRO A 2 31.05 -17.36 -14.70
N ASP A 3 30.43 -16.47 -15.47
CA ASP A 3 30.16 -15.09 -15.09
C ASP A 3 29.13 -15.06 -13.95
N THR A 4 29.53 -14.54 -12.80
CA THR A 4 28.65 -14.41 -11.62
C THR A 4 27.62 -13.29 -11.80
N SER A 5 27.77 -12.44 -12.82
CA SER A 5 26.85 -11.36 -13.17
C SER A 5 25.47 -11.84 -13.59
N ASP A 6 25.37 -12.96 -14.32
CA ASP A 6 24.08 -13.49 -14.81
C ASP A 6 23.14 -13.92 -13.66
N ASN A 7 23.72 -14.48 -12.59
CA ASN A 7 22.96 -14.89 -11.40
C ASN A 7 22.50 -13.69 -10.56
N LEU A 8 23.26 -12.60 -10.55
CA LEU A 8 22.92 -11.37 -9.82
C LEU A 8 21.76 -10.62 -10.51
N ASP A 9 21.78 -10.55 -11.85
CA ASP A 9 20.70 -9.94 -12.63
C ASP A 9 19.41 -10.76 -12.56
N GLY A 10 19.52 -12.09 -12.63
CA GLY A 10 18.39 -13.00 -12.44
C GLY A 10 17.79 -12.92 -11.03
N GLY A 11 18.64 -12.84 -10.00
CA GLY A 11 18.23 -12.69 -8.61
C GLY A 11 17.55 -11.37 -8.30
N ASP A 12 18.06 -10.25 -8.83
CA ASP A 12 17.45 -8.92 -8.68
C ASP A 12 16.10 -8.84 -9.41
N LEU A 13 15.99 -9.44 -10.61
CA LEU A 13 14.74 -9.54 -11.34
C LEU A 13 13.71 -10.37 -10.56
N ALA A 14 14.10 -11.55 -10.07
CA ALA A 14 13.21 -12.42 -9.30
C ALA A 14 12.72 -11.75 -8.01
N ALA A 15 13.62 -11.08 -7.27
CA ALA A 15 13.26 -10.33 -6.07
C ALA A 15 12.32 -9.17 -6.39
N SER A 16 12.58 -8.42 -7.47
CA SER A 16 11.73 -7.32 -7.91
C SER A 16 10.33 -7.80 -8.30
N ILE A 17 10.22 -8.90 -9.04
CA ILE A 17 8.94 -9.53 -9.40
C ILE A 17 8.20 -10.01 -8.16
N LEU A 18 8.89 -10.71 -7.24
CA LEU A 18 8.27 -11.22 -6.02
C LEU A 18 7.70 -10.08 -5.16
N LEU A 19 8.46 -9.00 -4.97
CA LEU A 19 8.00 -7.82 -4.24
C LEU A 19 6.82 -7.15 -4.93
N TRP A 20 6.80 -7.12 -6.26
CA TRP A 20 5.68 -6.64 -7.06
C TRP A 20 4.41 -7.48 -6.88
N VAL A 21 4.55 -8.80 -6.94
CA VAL A 21 3.46 -9.74 -6.70
C VAL A 21 2.95 -9.62 -5.26
N LEU A 22 3.82 -9.33 -4.28
CA LEU A 22 3.43 -9.09 -2.89
C LEU A 22 2.75 -7.74 -2.68
N HIS A 23 3.08 -6.73 -3.49
CA HIS A 23 2.51 -5.39 -3.36
C HIS A 23 1.01 -5.35 -3.69
N VAL A 24 0.57 -6.11 -4.69
CA VAL A 24 -0.84 -6.19 -5.11
C VAL A 24 -1.78 -6.68 -3.97
N PRO A 25 -1.55 -7.83 -3.32
CA PRO A 25 -2.40 -8.29 -2.22
C PRO A 25 -2.30 -7.36 -1.01
N LEU A 26 -1.17 -6.69 -0.80
CA LEU A 26 -1.01 -5.73 0.28
C LEU A 26 -1.83 -4.45 0.06
N ALA A 27 -1.88 -3.96 -1.18
CA ALA A 27 -2.76 -2.87 -1.58
C ALA A 27 -4.23 -3.28 -1.42
N LEU A 28 -4.61 -4.49 -1.85
CA LEU A 28 -5.96 -5.02 -1.67
C LEU A 28 -6.33 -5.13 -0.18
N LEU A 29 -5.42 -5.62 0.65
CA LEU A 29 -5.63 -5.72 2.09
C LEU A 29 -5.86 -4.34 2.71
N THR A 30 -5.09 -3.33 2.30
CA THR A 30 -5.26 -1.95 2.79
C THR A 30 -6.64 -1.40 2.43
N PHE A 31 -7.11 -1.66 1.21
CA PHE A 31 -8.46 -1.28 0.77
C PHE A 31 -9.55 -2.03 1.55
N VAL A 32 -9.40 -3.34 1.75
CA VAL A 32 -10.34 -4.13 2.55
C VAL A 32 -10.42 -3.60 3.97
N VAL A 33 -9.29 -3.28 4.60
CA VAL A 33 -9.27 -2.66 5.94
C VAL A 33 -10.02 -1.33 5.97
N ALA A 34 -9.84 -0.48 4.94
CA ALA A 34 -10.59 0.78 4.83
C ALA A 34 -12.10 0.55 4.69
N ALA A 35 -12.52 -0.37 3.83
CA ALA A 35 -13.93 -0.71 3.67
C ALA A 35 -14.54 -1.31 4.96
N PHE A 36 -13.77 -2.13 5.67
CA PHE A 36 -14.22 -2.69 6.95
C PHE A 36 -14.33 -1.63 8.04
N THR A 37 -13.48 -0.60 8.07
CA THR A 37 -13.69 0.49 9.03
C THR A 37 -15.03 1.18 8.78
N ALA A 38 -15.43 1.40 7.51
CA ALA A 38 -16.75 1.94 7.19
C ALA A 38 -17.90 1.06 7.70
N PHE A 39 -17.83 -0.28 7.52
CA PHE A 39 -18.86 -1.21 8.02
C PHE A 39 -18.90 -1.29 9.57
N VAL A 40 -17.74 -1.24 10.23
CA VAL A 40 -17.64 -1.33 11.69
C VAL A 40 -18.02 -0.01 12.37
N THR A 41 -17.95 1.13 11.67
CA THR A 41 -18.42 2.44 12.14
C THR A 41 -19.90 2.71 11.83
N ASP A 42 -20.63 1.75 11.24
CA ASP A 42 -22.08 1.80 11.06
C ASP A 42 -22.96 1.26 12.23
N PRO A 43 -22.52 1.11 13.51
CA PRO A 43 -23.40 0.69 14.60
C PRO A 43 -24.21 1.88 15.18
N CYS A 44 -24.16 3.02 14.52
CA CYS A 44 -24.92 4.20 14.87
C CYS A 44 -26.28 4.11 14.22
N GLY A 45 -27.26 3.64 15.00
CA GLY A 45 -28.67 3.74 14.63
C GLY A 45 -29.12 5.20 14.52
N TYR A 46 -30.35 5.51 14.93
CA TYR A 46 -30.98 6.84 14.82
C TYR A 46 -30.27 8.02 15.56
N GLU A 47 -29.07 7.83 16.10
CA GLU A 47 -28.28 8.86 16.78
C GLU A 47 -27.17 9.42 15.85
N PRO A 48 -26.90 10.74 15.89
CA PRO A 48 -25.78 11.33 15.16
C PRO A 48 -24.44 10.91 15.79
N CYS A 49 -23.79 9.91 15.20
CA CYS A 49 -22.43 9.56 15.53
C CYS A 49 -21.44 10.12 14.51
N GLY A 50 -20.35 10.71 15.02
CA GLY A 50 -19.17 11.02 14.22
C GLY A 50 -19.44 11.92 13.02
N ASP A 51 -18.39 12.13 12.22
CA ASP A 51 -18.54 12.75 10.90
C ASP A 51 -18.23 11.68 9.83
N PRO A 52 -19.23 11.24 9.04
CA PRO A 52 -19.04 10.19 8.02
C PRO A 52 -18.06 10.62 6.92
N ARG A 53 -17.65 11.89 6.85
CA ARG A 53 -16.55 12.31 5.96
C ARG A 53 -15.26 11.54 6.25
N TRP A 54 -15.02 11.12 7.50
CA TRP A 54 -13.76 10.48 7.88
C TRP A 54 -13.61 9.07 7.30
N THR A 55 -14.70 8.32 7.10
CA THR A 55 -14.65 7.03 6.39
C THR A 55 -14.33 7.23 4.92
N GLN A 56 -14.96 8.22 4.27
CA GLN A 56 -14.65 8.58 2.87
C GLN A 56 -13.20 9.02 2.71
N VAL A 57 -12.67 9.79 3.66
CA VAL A 57 -11.25 10.20 3.67
C VAL A 57 -10.35 8.98 3.89
N ALA A 58 -10.72 8.03 4.75
CA ALA A 58 -9.95 6.80 4.97
C ALA A 58 -9.87 5.95 3.67
N ASP A 59 -11.01 5.75 3.01
CA ASP A 59 -11.10 5.02 1.74
C ASP A 59 -10.30 5.71 0.63
N ALA A 60 -10.50 7.03 0.46
CA ALA A 60 -9.77 7.81 -0.52
C ALA A 60 -8.25 7.76 -0.26
N THR A 61 -7.84 7.85 1.01
CA THR A 61 -6.43 7.75 1.41
C THR A 61 -5.86 6.37 1.08
N ALA A 62 -6.59 5.29 1.35
CA ALA A 62 -6.18 3.94 1.02
C ALA A 62 -5.99 3.74 -0.49
N ILE A 63 -6.94 4.20 -1.31
CA ILE A 63 -6.91 4.09 -2.77
C ILE A 63 -5.76 4.93 -3.34
N ILE A 64 -5.67 6.21 -2.96
CA ILE A 64 -4.64 7.12 -3.47
C ILE A 64 -3.25 6.61 -3.11
N ALA A 65 -3.04 6.18 -1.86
CA ALA A 65 -1.76 5.64 -1.43
C ALA A 65 -1.38 4.38 -2.22
N ALA A 66 -2.31 3.44 -2.42
CA ALA A 66 -2.07 2.24 -3.21
C ALA A 66 -1.66 2.57 -4.65
N ILE A 67 -2.38 3.48 -5.33
CA ILE A 67 -2.06 3.89 -6.70
C ILE A 67 -0.70 4.58 -6.77
N VAL A 68 -0.43 5.53 -5.87
CA VAL A 68 0.82 6.31 -5.86
C VAL A 68 2.03 5.44 -5.54
N LEU A 69 1.93 4.54 -4.54
CA LEU A 69 3.03 3.64 -4.17
C LEU A 69 3.30 2.61 -5.27
N TRP A 70 2.25 2.07 -5.90
CA TRP A 70 2.37 1.13 -7.00
C TRP A 70 3.00 1.79 -8.24
N THR A 71 2.44 2.91 -8.71
CA THR A 71 2.98 3.62 -9.88
C THR A 71 4.37 4.19 -9.64
N GLY A 72 4.63 4.74 -8.45
CA GLY A 72 5.93 5.27 -8.06
C GLY A 72 7.00 4.18 -8.00
N SER A 73 6.68 3.03 -7.40
CA SER A 73 7.62 1.89 -7.35
C SER A 73 7.89 1.31 -8.75
N LEU A 74 6.89 1.29 -9.64
CA LEU A 74 7.05 0.85 -11.03
C LEU A 74 8.01 1.77 -11.78
N ALA A 75 7.75 3.07 -11.72
CA ALA A 75 8.53 4.08 -12.43
C ALA A 75 9.99 4.09 -11.95
N LEU A 76 10.20 4.01 -10.63
CA LEU A 76 11.54 3.95 -10.03
C LEU A 76 12.24 2.62 -10.34
N GLY A 77 11.52 1.50 -10.32
CA GLY A 77 12.02 0.19 -10.72
C GLY A 77 12.51 0.18 -12.18
N ILE A 78 11.68 0.65 -13.11
CA ILE A 78 12.04 0.79 -14.54
C ILE A 78 13.26 1.71 -14.69
N ARG A 79 13.29 2.84 -13.98
CA ARG A 79 14.41 3.79 -14.05
C ARG A 79 15.71 3.18 -13.56
N ARG A 80 15.68 2.39 -12.48
CA ARG A 80 16.87 1.70 -11.96
C ARG A 80 17.31 0.56 -12.87
N LEU A 81 16.37 -0.22 -13.41
CA LEU A 81 16.66 -1.26 -14.38
C LEU A 81 17.36 -0.69 -15.64
N ARG A 82 16.89 0.47 -16.14
CA ARG A 82 17.55 1.19 -17.25
C ARG A 82 18.97 1.67 -16.92
N ARG A 83 19.28 1.89 -15.64
CA ARG A 83 20.60 2.30 -15.17
C ARG A 83 21.50 1.12 -14.78
N ARG A 84 21.02 -0.13 -14.92
CA ARG A 84 21.65 -1.35 -14.37
C ARG A 84 21.91 -1.25 -12.86
N ASP A 85 21.06 -0.50 -12.16
CA ASP A 85 21.04 -0.42 -10.71
C ASP A 85 20.05 -1.43 -10.14
N ARG A 86 20.31 -1.91 -8.92
CA ARG A 86 19.45 -2.86 -8.22
C ARG A 86 18.04 -2.29 -8.02
N ALA A 87 17.01 -2.97 -8.52
CA ALA A 87 15.62 -2.49 -8.46
C ALA A 87 14.88 -2.95 -7.19
N TRP A 88 15.29 -4.07 -6.58
CA TRP A 88 14.65 -4.63 -5.39
C TRP A 88 14.49 -3.67 -4.19
N PRO A 89 15.42 -2.73 -3.88
CA PRO A 89 15.25 -1.87 -2.71
C PRO A 89 14.04 -0.94 -2.84
N VAL A 90 13.72 -0.50 -4.07
CA VAL A 90 12.56 0.36 -4.33
C VAL A 90 11.26 -0.37 -4.01
N ALA A 91 11.13 -1.61 -4.49
CA ALA A 91 9.94 -2.41 -4.28
C ALA A 91 9.78 -2.77 -2.80
N ALA A 92 10.88 -3.05 -2.08
CA ALA A 92 10.85 -3.28 -0.64
C ALA A 92 10.37 -2.05 0.14
N TRP A 93 10.87 -0.86 -0.19
CA TRP A 93 10.40 0.41 0.40
C TRP A 93 8.92 0.67 0.14
N ALA A 94 8.45 0.39 -1.09
CA ALA A 94 7.04 0.56 -1.43
C ALA A 94 6.14 -0.38 -0.61
N CYS A 95 6.54 -1.63 -0.42
CA CYS A 95 5.82 -2.57 0.45
C CYS A 95 5.83 -2.12 1.91
N ALA A 96 6.96 -1.62 2.42
CA ALA A 96 7.05 -1.09 3.79
C ALA A 96 6.11 0.13 3.99
N LEU A 97 6.08 1.06 3.03
CA LEU A 97 5.17 2.19 3.05
C LEU A 97 3.71 1.75 2.98
N GLN A 98 3.39 0.75 2.14
CA GLN A 98 2.04 0.21 2.05
C GLN A 98 1.59 -0.46 3.36
N LEU A 99 2.50 -1.16 4.06
CA LEU A 99 2.22 -1.70 5.41
C LEU A 99 1.92 -0.58 6.42
N LEU A 100 2.66 0.54 6.35
CA LEU A 100 2.43 1.70 7.20
C LEU A 100 1.09 2.39 6.93
N MET A 101 0.52 2.25 5.73
CA MET A 101 -0.80 2.81 5.42
C MET A 101 -1.93 2.14 6.21
N ILE A 102 -1.78 0.86 6.58
CA ILE A 102 -2.82 0.12 7.32
C ILE A 102 -3.18 0.82 8.64
N PRO A 103 -2.25 1.08 9.58
CA PRO A 103 -2.58 1.78 10.82
C PRO A 103 -3.01 3.24 10.60
N ILE A 104 -2.52 3.91 9.55
CA ILE A 104 -2.94 5.28 9.20
C ILE A 104 -4.41 5.32 8.82
N VAL A 105 -4.84 4.42 7.93
CA VAL A 105 -6.23 4.31 7.47
C VAL A 105 -7.16 3.96 8.64
N ILE A 106 -6.73 3.06 9.53
CA ILE A 106 -7.48 2.74 10.76
C ILE A 106 -7.61 3.99 11.64
N ALA A 107 -6.53 4.74 11.85
CA ALA A 107 -6.56 5.95 12.67
C ALA A 107 -7.46 7.05 12.08
N ILE A 108 -7.49 7.20 10.75
CA ILE A 108 -8.41 8.11 10.07
C ILE A 108 -9.86 7.62 10.22
N GLY A 109 -10.12 6.34 9.97
CA GLY A 109 -11.45 5.74 10.07
C GLY A 109 -12.03 5.82 11.48
N ASN A 110 -11.20 5.67 12.51
CA ASN A 110 -11.62 5.81 13.91
C ASN A 110 -12.12 7.22 14.27
N GLN A 111 -11.79 8.26 13.48
CA GLN A 111 -12.36 9.60 13.67
C GLN A 111 -13.84 9.68 13.27
N ALA A 112 -14.37 8.67 12.59
CA ALA A 112 -15.80 8.53 12.32
C ALA A 112 -16.60 8.00 13.53
N GLY A 113 -15.94 7.64 14.64
CA GLY A 113 -16.59 7.18 15.88
C GLY A 113 -17.43 8.25 16.59
N PRO A 114 -18.19 7.88 17.64
CA PRO A 114 -19.21 8.74 18.25
C PRO A 114 -18.59 10.04 18.80
N VAL A 115 -19.23 11.17 18.51
CA VAL A 115 -18.90 12.45 19.14
C VAL A 115 -19.33 12.34 20.60
N SER A 116 -18.36 12.27 21.52
CA SER A 116 -18.60 12.47 22.95
C SER A 116 -18.90 13.92 23.24
#